data_AF-A0A5H2Y8B2-F1
#
_entry.id   AF-A0A5H2Y8B2-F1
#
_cell.length_a   1.000
_cell.length_b   1.000
_cell.length_c   1.000
_cell.angle_alpha   90.00
_cell.angle_beta   90.00
_cell.angle_gamma   90.00
#
_symmetry.space_group_name_H-M   'P 1'
#
loop_
_entity.id
_entity.type
_entity.pdbx_description
1 polymer ?
#
loop_
_entity_poly.entity_id
_entity_poly.type
_entity_poly.pdbx_seq_one_letter_code
_entity_poly.pdbx_strand_id
1 'polypeptide(L)'
;MFEASLVNLLQAASFGVASLSILILGAYRRYRVICGFFALTCAMAIFNLLEELNITRTIHLITPVFVIGLGPMLYLVVKSLTNKLNKLEYLHLAPMILALPFTQFTQQVILVGTVWRFVYAGLALYHIYQFNLRLQDYRSDAQEVTLRWLGWLIVIMSLNNALDLVRLNVQPYLSHEINVLGQGIGTAVNLLLLMLLTTKLNREHAVICTLSEVPKSSLDVKNNKESANSYKAIFEHLDQQMNENTWYLQSRLTISDLARLCDLQVRDISRAINLNTKQSFNDYINAFRVAHVKQAMSKNPSESLLTLAINAGFNAKSSFNYSFKKQTGMTPSEFKNSLNIASES
;
A
#
# COMPACT_ATOMS: atom_id res chain seq x y z
N MET A 1 -29.82 34.45 -1.15
CA MET A 1 -30.12 33.08 -0.69
C MET A 1 -29.03 32.20 -1.28
N PHE A 2 -28.22 31.53 -0.46
CA PHE A 2 -27.10 30.72 -0.96
C PHE A 2 -27.68 29.41 -1.52
N GLU A 3 -27.81 29.31 -2.84
CA GLU A 3 -28.16 28.03 -3.48
C GLU A 3 -26.91 27.14 -3.45
N ALA A 4 -26.90 26.16 -2.57
CA ALA A 4 -25.79 25.22 -2.46
C ALA A 4 -25.72 24.39 -3.75
N SER A 5 -24.66 24.59 -4.54
CA SER A 5 -24.39 23.75 -5.71
C SER A 5 -24.10 22.30 -5.28
N LEU A 6 -24.32 21.34 -6.18
CA LEU A 6 -23.94 19.94 -5.95
C LEU A 6 -22.46 19.80 -5.56
N VAL A 7 -21.59 20.62 -6.16
CA VAL A 7 -20.15 20.63 -5.86
C VAL A 7 -19.91 21.03 -4.39
N ASN A 8 -20.64 22.02 -3.89
CA ASN A 8 -20.49 22.50 -2.51
C ASN A 8 -20.93 21.43 -1.50
N LEU A 9 -22.00 20.69 -1.81
CA LEU A 9 -22.44 19.54 -1.01
C LEU A 9 -21.36 18.44 -0.98
N LEU A 10 -20.74 18.13 -2.12
CA LEU A 10 -19.66 17.15 -2.20
C LEU A 10 -18.39 17.60 -1.44
N GLN A 11 -18.07 18.89 -1.46
CA GLN A 11 -16.97 19.45 -0.68
C GLN A 11 -17.24 19.39 0.82
N ALA A 12 -18.45 19.75 1.26
CA ALA A 12 -18.88 19.61 2.65
C ALA A 12 -18.83 18.15 3.12
N ALA A 13 -19.28 17.21 2.27
CA ALA A 13 -19.15 15.78 2.54
C ALA A 13 -17.68 15.33 2.65
N SER A 14 -16.78 15.86 1.81
CA SER A 14 -15.34 15.58 1.86
C SER A 14 -14.71 16.07 3.16
N PHE A 15 -15.08 17.27 3.62
CA PHE A 15 -14.67 17.78 4.93
C PHE A 15 -15.18 16.88 6.07
N GLY A 16 -16.46 16.47 6.03
CA GLY A 16 -17.05 15.58 7.02
C GLY A 16 -16.34 14.23 7.09
N VAL A 17 -16.09 13.60 5.94
CA VAL A 17 -15.35 12.33 5.85
C VAL A 17 -13.92 12.49 6.36
N ALA A 18 -13.20 13.55 5.96
CA ALA A 18 -11.83 13.78 6.42
C ALA A 18 -11.78 14.00 7.94
N SER A 19 -12.70 14.77 8.51
CA SER A 19 -12.81 15.01 9.95
C SER A 19 -13.12 13.72 10.72
N LEU A 20 -14.10 12.93 10.26
CA LEU A 20 -14.42 11.63 10.84
C LEU A 20 -13.23 10.66 10.75
N SER A 21 -12.48 10.71 9.64
CA SER A 21 -11.28 9.88 9.45
C SER A 21 -10.19 10.22 10.46
N ILE A 22 -10.02 11.49 10.81
CA ILE A 22 -9.09 11.91 11.89
C ILE A 22 -9.55 11.33 13.23
N LEU A 23 -10.84 11.37 13.55
CA LEU A 23 -11.38 10.82 14.80
C LEU A 23 -11.19 9.30 14.89
N ILE A 24 -11.50 8.57 13.83
CA ILE A 24 -11.38 7.10 13.79
C ILE A 24 -9.90 6.67 13.83
N LEU A 25 -9.07 7.24 12.97
CA LEU A 25 -7.68 6.79 12.81
C LEU A 25 -6.73 7.41 13.84
N GLY A 26 -7.11 8.55 14.45
CA GLY A 26 -6.32 9.28 15.43
C GLY A 26 -6.07 8.51 16.73
N ALA A 27 -6.91 7.51 17.03
CA ALA A 27 -6.69 6.57 18.12
C ALA A 27 -5.36 5.79 17.97
N TYR A 28 -4.85 5.66 16.75
CA TYR A 28 -3.68 4.85 16.45
C TYR A 28 -2.43 5.72 16.21
N ARG A 29 -1.43 5.61 17.09
CA ARG A 29 -0.16 6.35 16.99
C ARG A 29 0.53 6.20 15.62
N ARG A 30 0.38 5.03 14.98
CA ARG A 30 0.95 4.73 13.66
C ARG A 30 0.34 5.57 12.53
N TYR A 31 -0.87 6.10 12.71
CA TYR A 31 -1.61 6.84 11.68
C TYR A 31 -1.52 8.37 11.81
N ARG A 32 -0.67 8.91 12.69
CA ARG A 32 -0.53 10.38 12.87
C ARG A 32 -0.28 11.14 11.56
N VAL A 33 0.56 10.62 10.67
CA VAL A 33 0.85 11.25 9.38
C VAL A 33 -0.36 11.18 8.46
N ILE A 34 -1.11 10.09 8.50
CA ILE A 34 -2.36 9.93 7.77
C ILE A 34 -3.41 10.94 8.28
N CYS A 35 -3.53 11.12 9.60
CA CYS A 35 -4.38 12.17 10.17
C CYS A 35 -3.93 13.56 9.71
N GLY A 36 -2.63 13.80 9.55
CA GLY A 36 -2.11 15.03 8.95
C GLY A 36 -2.57 15.24 7.49
N PHE A 37 -2.66 14.17 6.69
CA PHE A 37 -3.15 14.24 5.31
C PHE A 37 -4.63 14.61 5.28
N PHE A 38 -5.44 14.00 6.16
CA PHE A 38 -6.84 14.39 6.32
C PHE A 38 -6.98 15.82 6.86
N ALA A 39 -6.14 16.25 7.80
CA ALA A 39 -6.15 17.63 8.31
C ALA A 39 -5.82 18.64 7.22
N LEU A 40 -4.86 18.34 6.34
CA LEU A 40 -4.54 19.16 5.17
C LEU A 40 -5.73 19.24 4.20
N THR A 41 -6.48 18.14 4.05
CA THR A 41 -7.69 18.09 3.22
C THR A 41 -8.83 18.92 3.84
N CYS A 42 -9.03 18.84 5.17
CA CYS A 42 -9.98 19.69 5.89
C CYS A 42 -9.62 21.17 5.75
N ALA A 43 -8.34 21.53 5.91
CA ALA A 43 -7.87 22.90 5.74
C ALA A 43 -8.15 23.41 4.31
N MET A 44 -7.84 22.62 3.28
CA MET A 44 -8.17 22.96 1.90
C MET A 44 -9.68 23.18 1.70
N ALA A 45 -10.53 22.32 2.27
CA ALA A 45 -11.98 22.47 2.17
C ALA A 45 -12.50 23.74 2.87
N ILE A 46 -11.94 24.11 4.02
CA ILE A 46 -12.26 25.35 4.73
C ILE A 46 -11.88 26.57 3.86
N PHE A 47 -10.66 26.61 3.33
CA PHE A 47 -10.23 27.73 2.49
C PHE A 47 -11.04 27.86 1.21
N ASN A 48 -11.40 26.73 0.56
CA ASN A 48 -12.32 26.74 -0.58
C ASN A 48 -13.66 27.42 -0.23
N LEU A 49 -14.26 27.06 0.92
CA LEU A 49 -15.52 27.64 1.36
C LEU A 49 -15.38 29.14 1.67
N LEU A 50 -14.30 29.55 2.33
CA LEU A 50 -14.04 30.96 2.62
C LEU A 50 -13.85 31.79 1.34
N GLU A 51 -13.22 31.21 0.32
CA GLU A 51 -13.04 31.85 -0.99
C GLU A 51 -14.35 31.98 -1.74
N GLU A 52 -15.21 30.96 -1.67
CA GLU A 52 -16.54 30.99 -2.28
C GLU A 52 -17.45 32.04 -1.62
N LEU A 53 -17.34 32.22 -0.30
CA LEU A 53 -18.04 33.27 0.46
C LEU A 53 -17.44 34.67 0.26
N ASN A 54 -16.45 34.83 -0.63
CA ASN A 54 -15.71 36.08 -0.87
C ASN A 54 -14.99 36.65 0.38
N ILE A 55 -14.77 35.84 1.42
CA ILE A 55 -14.12 36.29 2.66
C ILE A 55 -12.62 36.47 2.45
N THR A 56 -11.97 35.51 1.79
CA THR A 56 -10.50 35.52 1.54
C THR A 56 -10.15 35.93 0.12
N ARG A 57 -11.10 35.79 -0.83
CA ARG A 57 -10.90 36.01 -2.27
C ARG A 57 -10.44 37.43 -2.62
N THR A 58 -10.77 38.41 -1.79
CA THR A 58 -10.41 39.83 -1.96
C THR A 58 -8.97 40.14 -1.58
N ILE A 59 -8.30 39.24 -0.84
CA ILE A 59 -6.91 39.43 -0.37
C ILE A 59 -5.99 38.51 -1.17
N HIS A 60 -6.17 37.18 -1.12
CA HIS A 60 -5.43 36.18 -1.90
C HIS A 60 -6.23 34.87 -2.03
N LEU A 61 -6.14 34.19 -3.18
CA LEU A 61 -6.61 32.80 -3.36
C LEU A 61 -5.59 31.85 -2.72
N ILE A 62 -5.89 31.31 -1.55
CA ILE A 62 -5.01 30.46 -0.77
C ILE A 62 -5.11 29.00 -1.25
N THR A 63 -6.29 28.54 -1.67
CA THR A 63 -6.53 27.14 -2.11
C THR A 63 -5.47 26.56 -3.05
N PRO A 64 -4.94 27.27 -4.07
CA PRO A 64 -3.95 26.73 -4.99
C PRO A 64 -2.70 26.15 -4.33
N VAL A 65 -2.25 26.68 -3.19
CA VAL A 65 -1.04 26.17 -2.52
C VAL A 65 -1.22 24.77 -1.96
N PHE A 66 -2.45 24.35 -1.65
CA PHE A 66 -2.73 22.99 -1.19
C PHE A 66 -2.44 21.94 -2.27
N VAL A 67 -2.53 22.30 -3.55
CA VAL A 67 -2.12 21.41 -4.66
C VAL A 67 -0.64 21.04 -4.55
N ILE A 68 0.20 22.01 -4.15
CA ILE A 68 1.63 21.80 -3.90
C ILE A 68 1.86 20.93 -2.67
N GLY A 69 1.08 21.10 -1.60
CA GLY A 69 1.24 20.35 -0.35
C GLY A 69 0.76 18.90 -0.39
N LEU A 70 -0.33 18.62 -1.13
CA LEU A 70 -0.98 17.30 -1.14
C LEU A 70 -0.09 16.19 -1.71
N GLY A 71 0.75 16.48 -2.72
CA GLY A 71 1.70 15.52 -3.30
C GLY A 71 2.73 15.01 -2.28
N PRO A 72 3.57 15.89 -1.71
CA PRO A 72 4.48 15.56 -0.62
C PRO A 72 3.80 14.88 0.56
N MET A 73 2.59 15.32 0.92
CA MET A 73 1.87 14.74 2.05
C MET A 73 1.50 13.26 1.79
N LEU A 74 1.04 12.94 0.58
CA LEU A 74 0.75 11.57 0.16
C LEU A 74 2.01 10.69 0.16
N TYR A 75 3.15 11.24 -0.28
CA TYR A 75 4.44 10.57 -0.18
C TYR A 75 4.85 10.28 1.27
N LEU A 76 4.69 11.26 2.17
CA LEU A 76 4.97 11.08 3.60
C LEU A 76 4.04 10.03 4.23
N VAL A 77 2.77 9.95 3.83
CA VAL A 77 1.86 8.87 4.24
C VAL A 77 2.43 7.50 3.86
N VAL A 78 2.80 7.29 2.59
CA VAL A 78 3.41 6.04 2.12
C VAL A 78 4.68 5.73 2.90
N LYS A 79 5.54 6.73 3.07
CA LYS A 79 6.82 6.55 3.76
C LYS A 79 6.61 6.20 5.24
N SER A 80 5.63 6.81 5.91
CA SER A 80 5.27 6.51 7.31
C SER A 80 4.74 5.09 7.52
N LEU A 81 4.08 4.52 6.51
CA LEU A 81 3.58 3.14 6.56
C LEU A 81 4.70 2.12 6.31
N THR A 82 5.69 2.49 5.50
CA THR A 82 6.75 1.59 5.04
C THR A 82 8.05 1.67 5.85
N ASN A 83 8.39 2.83 6.42
CA ASN A 83 9.61 3.07 7.20
C ASN A 83 9.37 4.13 8.30
N LYS A 84 10.32 4.26 9.23
CA LYS A 84 10.38 5.42 10.13
C LYS A 84 10.67 6.70 9.34
N LEU A 85 9.97 7.77 9.69
CA LEU A 85 10.21 9.11 9.15
C LEU A 85 11.25 9.86 9.95
N ASN A 86 12.05 10.65 9.25
CA ASN A 86 12.97 11.63 9.83
C ASN A 86 12.34 13.02 9.84
N LYS A 87 12.69 13.87 10.83
CA LYS A 87 12.13 15.24 10.95
C LYS A 87 12.37 16.09 9.70
N LEU A 88 13.52 15.92 9.04
CA LEU A 88 13.87 16.65 7.83
C LEU A 88 12.95 16.34 6.64
N GLU A 89 12.26 15.20 6.64
CA GLU A 89 11.39 14.81 5.53
C GLU A 89 10.12 15.66 5.48
N TYR A 90 9.73 16.28 6.60
CA TYR A 90 8.63 17.24 6.60
C TYR A 90 8.97 18.54 5.83
N LEU A 91 10.26 18.80 5.54
CA LEU A 91 10.67 19.92 4.68
C LEU A 91 10.15 19.79 3.24
N HIS A 92 9.74 18.59 2.81
CA HIS A 92 9.06 18.42 1.52
C HIS A 92 7.74 19.21 1.42
N LEU A 93 7.16 19.65 2.55
CA LEU A 93 5.99 20.54 2.61
C LEU A 93 6.35 22.03 2.54
N ALA A 94 7.63 22.41 2.69
CA ALA A 94 8.04 23.82 2.67
C ALA A 94 7.64 24.58 1.40
N PRO A 95 7.70 23.99 0.18
CA PRO A 95 7.25 24.66 -1.04
C PRO A 95 5.78 25.13 -1.01
N MET A 96 4.90 24.46 -0.26
CA MET A 96 3.51 24.90 -0.09
C MET A 96 3.44 26.26 0.60
N ILE A 97 4.21 26.46 1.67
CA ILE A 97 4.21 27.72 2.42
C ILE A 97 4.91 28.82 1.62
N LEU A 98 6.03 28.49 0.95
CA LEU A 98 6.76 29.41 0.10
C LEU A 98 5.96 29.89 -1.12
N ALA A 99 4.91 29.16 -1.52
CA ALA A 99 4.04 29.54 -2.62
C ALA A 99 2.99 30.61 -2.26
N LEU A 100 2.75 30.89 -0.97
CA LEU A 100 1.73 31.85 -0.52
C LEU A 100 1.85 33.26 -1.16
N PRO A 101 3.04 33.87 -1.27
CA PRO A 101 3.19 35.19 -1.91
C PRO A 101 2.90 35.19 -3.42
N PHE A 102 2.90 34.02 -4.05
CA PHE A 102 2.74 33.84 -5.50
C PHE A 102 1.30 33.48 -5.91
N THR A 103 0.37 33.48 -4.96
CA THR A 103 -1.04 33.11 -5.19
C THR A 103 -1.77 33.98 -6.21
N GLN A 104 -1.31 35.22 -6.44
CA GLN A 104 -1.75 36.07 -7.54
C GLN A 104 -1.52 35.45 -8.93
N PHE A 105 -0.52 34.57 -9.07
CA PHE A 105 -0.21 33.80 -10.27
C PHE A 105 -0.89 32.43 -10.21
N THR A 106 -2.22 32.41 -10.06
CA THR A 106 -2.98 31.20 -9.75
C THR A 106 -2.75 30.06 -10.75
N GLN A 107 -2.74 30.35 -12.06
CA GLN A 107 -2.54 29.33 -13.09
C GLN A 107 -1.15 28.69 -13.00
N GLN A 108 -0.12 29.50 -12.75
CA GLN A 108 1.27 29.05 -12.61
C GLN A 108 1.44 28.20 -11.35
N VAL A 109 0.86 28.63 -10.23
CA VAL A 109 0.88 27.87 -8.96
C VAL A 109 0.20 26.51 -9.12
N ILE A 110 -0.97 26.47 -9.77
CA ILE A 110 -1.68 25.20 -10.05
C ILE A 110 -0.84 24.32 -10.97
N LEU A 111 -0.26 24.86 -12.04
CA LEU A 111 0.58 24.09 -12.97
C LEU A 111 1.78 23.48 -12.26
N VAL A 112 2.56 24.29 -11.54
CA VAL A 112 3.73 23.84 -10.77
C VAL A 112 3.32 22.81 -9.73
N GLY A 113 2.26 23.07 -8.96
CA GLY A 113 1.73 22.13 -7.96
C GLY A 113 1.27 20.80 -8.56
N THR A 114 0.70 20.83 -9.77
CA THR A 114 0.25 19.62 -10.46
C THR A 114 1.43 18.77 -10.91
N VAL A 115 2.46 19.37 -11.53
CA VAL A 115 3.70 18.67 -11.88
C VAL A 115 4.36 18.11 -10.63
N TRP A 116 4.45 18.91 -9.57
CA TRP A 116 5.00 18.49 -8.28
C TRP A 116 4.26 17.27 -7.71
N ARG A 117 2.93 17.27 -7.78
CA ARG A 117 2.09 16.15 -7.32
C ARG A 117 2.37 14.85 -8.09
N PHE A 118 2.56 14.91 -9.41
CA PHE A 118 2.92 13.73 -10.20
C PHE A 118 4.31 13.18 -9.85
N VAL A 119 5.29 14.06 -9.59
CA VAL A 119 6.62 13.65 -9.11
C VAL A 119 6.51 12.87 -7.80
N TYR A 120 5.79 13.39 -6.81
CA TYR A 120 5.62 12.69 -5.52
C TYR A 120 4.74 11.44 -5.63
N ALA A 121 3.77 11.39 -6.54
CA ALA A 121 3.03 10.17 -6.84
C ALA A 121 3.98 9.07 -7.38
N GLY A 122 4.87 9.41 -8.30
CA GLY A 122 5.90 8.49 -8.80
C GLY A 122 6.85 8.00 -7.70
N LEU A 123 7.35 8.91 -6.85
CA LEU A 123 8.18 8.55 -5.70
C LEU A 123 7.44 7.65 -4.70
N ALA A 124 6.17 7.93 -4.44
CA ALA A 124 5.32 7.13 -3.55
C ALA A 124 5.12 5.71 -4.12
N LEU A 125 4.80 5.59 -5.41
CA LEU A 125 4.66 4.29 -6.09
C LEU A 125 5.97 3.51 -6.09
N TYR A 126 7.11 4.17 -6.32
CA TYR A 126 8.43 3.55 -6.22
C TYR A 126 8.70 3.00 -4.82
N HIS A 127 8.38 3.75 -3.76
CA HIS A 127 8.52 3.26 -2.39
C HIS A 127 7.60 2.08 -2.07
N ILE A 128 6.36 2.08 -2.55
CA ILE A 128 5.43 0.94 -2.40
C ILE A 128 5.98 -0.29 -3.10
N TYR A 129 6.50 -0.14 -4.31
CA TYR A 129 7.12 -1.21 -5.06
C TYR A 129 8.30 -1.83 -4.30
N GLN A 130 9.27 -1.01 -3.89
CA GLN A 130 10.44 -1.46 -3.12
C GLN A 130 10.08 -2.07 -1.77
N PHE A 131 9.03 -1.58 -1.11
CA PHE A 131 8.53 -2.16 0.13
C PHE A 131 7.93 -3.55 -0.11
N ASN A 132 7.07 -3.70 -1.12
CA ASN A 132 6.45 -4.99 -1.42
C ASN A 132 7.45 -6.06 -1.86
N LEU A 133 8.52 -5.67 -2.57
CA LEU A 133 9.63 -6.59 -2.87
C LEU A 133 10.30 -7.09 -1.58
N ARG A 134 10.71 -6.18 -0.69
CA ARG A 134 11.34 -6.53 0.59
C ARG A 134 10.44 -7.38 1.50
N LEU A 135 9.10 -7.21 1.42
CA LEU A 135 8.17 -8.07 2.15
C LEU A 135 8.28 -9.54 1.70
N GLN A 136 8.44 -9.81 0.40
CA GLN A 136 8.57 -11.17 -0.11
C GLN A 136 9.82 -11.87 0.41
N ASP A 137 10.90 -11.13 0.61
CA ASP A 137 12.17 -11.67 1.12
C ASP A 137 12.24 -11.77 2.65
N TYR A 138 11.22 -11.29 3.37
CA TYR A 138 11.26 -11.18 4.82
C TYR A 138 10.21 -12.03 5.55
N ARG A 139 9.01 -12.23 4.97
CA ARG A 139 7.88 -12.84 5.70
C ARG A 139 7.01 -13.78 4.87
N SER A 140 6.46 -14.81 5.49
CA SER A 140 5.67 -15.87 4.84
C SER A 140 4.24 -15.43 4.46
N ASP A 141 3.74 -14.37 5.10
CA ASP A 141 2.42 -13.75 4.86
C ASP A 141 2.49 -12.49 3.98
N ALA A 142 3.56 -12.32 3.19
CA ALA A 142 3.82 -11.10 2.42
C ALA A 142 2.62 -10.63 1.57
N GLN A 143 1.87 -11.56 0.96
CA GLN A 143 0.69 -11.23 0.13
C GLN A 143 -0.44 -10.55 0.91
N GLU A 144 -0.57 -10.83 2.21
CA GLU A 144 -1.64 -10.29 3.06
C GLU A 144 -1.37 -8.86 3.50
N VAL A 145 -0.09 -8.48 3.54
CA VAL A 145 0.37 -7.20 4.10
C VAL A 145 0.88 -6.23 3.02
N THR A 146 0.70 -6.56 1.73
CA THR A 146 1.15 -5.70 0.63
C THR A 146 0.39 -4.37 0.60
N LEU A 147 1.09 -3.29 0.20
CA LEU A 147 0.48 -1.97 -0.01
C LEU A 147 0.06 -1.71 -1.46
N ARG A 148 -0.17 -2.77 -2.25
CA ARG A 148 -0.59 -2.65 -3.66
C ARG A 148 -1.91 -1.90 -3.81
N TRP A 149 -2.84 -2.07 -2.88
CA TRP A 149 -4.11 -1.35 -2.86
C TRP A 149 -3.91 0.17 -2.77
N LEU A 150 -2.94 0.62 -1.97
CA LEU A 150 -2.60 2.03 -1.83
C LEU A 150 -1.99 2.56 -3.13
N GLY A 151 -1.17 1.75 -3.83
CA GLY A 151 -0.66 2.07 -5.16
C GLY A 151 -1.78 2.34 -6.16
N TRP A 152 -2.80 1.47 -6.23
CA TRP A 152 -3.96 1.69 -7.10
C TRP A 152 -4.75 2.95 -6.73
N LEU A 153 -4.93 3.25 -5.43
CA LEU A 153 -5.54 4.51 -5.02
C LEU A 153 -4.74 5.72 -5.51
N ILE A 154 -3.41 5.70 -5.41
CA ILE A 154 -2.54 6.78 -5.89
C ILE A 154 -2.64 6.94 -7.41
N VAL A 155 -2.70 5.83 -8.17
CA VAL A 155 -2.87 5.86 -9.63
C VAL A 155 -4.22 6.48 -10.01
N ILE A 156 -5.32 6.04 -9.39
CA ILE A 156 -6.66 6.58 -9.67
C ILE A 156 -6.74 8.06 -9.27
N MET A 157 -6.17 8.44 -8.12
CA MET A 157 -6.04 9.85 -7.74
C MET A 157 -5.27 10.63 -8.81
N SER A 158 -4.11 10.13 -9.24
CA SER A 158 -3.27 10.81 -10.24
C SER A 158 -4.00 10.99 -11.57
N LEU A 159 -4.75 9.99 -12.02
CA LEU A 159 -5.60 10.08 -13.21
C LEU A 159 -6.69 11.14 -13.04
N ASN A 160 -7.38 11.17 -11.89
CA ASN A 160 -8.39 12.20 -11.60
C ASN A 160 -7.79 13.62 -11.67
N ASN A 161 -6.57 13.81 -11.19
CA ASN A 161 -5.88 15.11 -11.26
C ASN A 161 -5.42 15.48 -12.67
N ALA A 162 -5.03 14.49 -13.49
CA ALA A 162 -4.75 14.74 -14.90
C ALA A 162 -6.02 15.21 -15.63
N LEU A 163 -7.16 14.58 -15.36
CA LEU A 163 -8.45 14.99 -15.92
C LEU A 163 -8.88 16.38 -15.45
N ASP A 164 -8.66 16.70 -14.17
CA ASP A 164 -8.92 18.04 -13.62
C ASP A 164 -8.05 19.12 -14.30
N LEU A 165 -6.77 18.83 -14.53
CA LEU A 165 -5.87 19.73 -15.26
C LEU A 165 -6.34 19.95 -16.71
N VAL A 166 -6.77 18.91 -17.41
CA VAL A 166 -7.34 19.04 -18.76
C VAL A 166 -8.61 19.90 -18.72
N ARG A 167 -9.52 19.65 -17.77
CA ARG A 167 -10.74 20.46 -17.61
C ARG A 167 -10.40 21.94 -17.41
N LEU A 168 -9.45 22.25 -16.53
CA LEU A 168 -9.06 23.64 -16.24
C LEU A 168 -8.49 24.37 -17.46
N ASN A 169 -7.75 23.67 -18.34
CA ASN A 169 -7.20 24.28 -19.56
C ASN A 169 -8.24 24.42 -20.68
N VAL A 170 -9.23 23.52 -20.73
CA VAL A 170 -10.33 23.58 -21.73
C VAL A 170 -11.51 24.43 -21.24
N GLN A 171 -11.50 24.87 -19.97
CA GLN A 171 -12.56 25.65 -19.32
C GLN A 171 -13.11 26.81 -20.16
N PRO A 172 -12.32 27.62 -20.90
CA PRO A 172 -12.84 28.71 -21.73
C PRO A 172 -13.77 28.26 -22.86
N TYR A 173 -13.70 26.99 -23.26
CA TYR A 173 -14.47 26.39 -24.35
C TYR A 173 -15.64 25.53 -23.85
N LEU A 174 -15.74 25.30 -22.52
CA LEU A 174 -16.81 24.50 -21.93
C LEU A 174 -17.98 25.40 -21.53
N SER A 175 -19.21 24.89 -21.72
CA SER A 175 -20.37 25.52 -21.08
C SER A 175 -20.24 25.46 -19.56
N HIS A 176 -20.87 26.43 -18.87
CA HIS A 176 -20.83 26.48 -17.41
C HIS A 176 -21.30 25.15 -16.78
N GLU A 177 -22.39 24.58 -17.30
CA GLU A 177 -22.96 23.32 -16.82
C GLU A 177 -21.99 22.15 -16.96
N ILE A 178 -21.32 22.01 -18.11
CA ILE A 178 -20.34 20.92 -18.34
C ILE A 178 -19.13 21.08 -17.42
N ASN A 179 -18.66 22.32 -17.21
CA ASN A 179 -17.54 22.58 -16.31
C ASN A 179 -17.89 22.23 -14.85
N VAL A 180 -19.05 22.64 -14.37
CA VAL A 180 -19.55 22.31 -13.01
C VAL A 180 -19.76 20.81 -12.86
N LEU A 181 -20.32 20.14 -13.86
CA LEU A 181 -20.48 18.68 -13.87
C LEU A 181 -19.13 17.97 -13.76
N GLY A 182 -18.14 18.37 -14.57
CA GLY A 182 -16.78 17.82 -14.51
C GLY A 182 -16.10 18.03 -13.16
N GLN A 183 -16.29 19.19 -12.53
CA GLN A 183 -15.83 19.46 -11.17
C GLN A 183 -16.54 18.58 -10.13
N GLY A 184 -17.86 18.40 -10.26
CA GLY A 184 -18.65 17.52 -9.41
C GLY A 184 -18.17 16.08 -9.48
N ILE A 185 -17.96 15.54 -10.67
CA ILE A 185 -17.42 14.18 -10.89
C ILE A 185 -16.05 14.04 -10.22
N GLY A 186 -15.12 14.95 -10.48
CA GLY A 186 -13.77 14.90 -9.89
C GLY A 186 -13.79 14.95 -8.36
N THR A 187 -14.69 15.76 -7.78
CA THR A 187 -14.88 15.89 -6.33
C THR A 187 -15.49 14.62 -5.74
N ALA A 188 -16.50 14.04 -6.40
CA ALA A 188 -17.12 12.77 -5.99
C ALA A 188 -16.13 11.60 -6.02
N VAL A 189 -15.26 11.53 -7.04
CA VAL A 189 -14.18 10.55 -7.11
C VAL A 189 -13.20 10.73 -5.94
N ASN A 190 -12.76 11.95 -5.65
CA ASN A 190 -11.90 12.21 -4.50
C ASN A 190 -12.55 11.81 -3.17
N LEU A 191 -13.83 12.15 -2.98
CA LEU A 191 -14.61 11.77 -1.80
C LEU A 191 -14.64 10.23 -1.62
N LEU A 192 -14.94 9.50 -2.69
CA LEU A 192 -14.94 8.02 -2.67
C LEU A 192 -13.57 7.47 -2.31
N LEU A 193 -12.48 8.03 -2.87
CA LEU A 193 -11.12 7.58 -2.56
C LEU A 193 -10.74 7.84 -1.10
N LEU A 194 -11.19 8.97 -0.50
CA LEU A 194 -11.01 9.22 0.94
C LEU A 194 -11.78 8.20 1.79
N MET A 195 -13.03 7.88 1.44
CA MET A 195 -13.82 6.85 2.13
C MET A 195 -13.15 5.47 2.04
N LEU A 196 -12.67 5.08 0.85
CA LEU A 196 -11.97 3.82 0.64
C LEU A 196 -10.66 3.76 1.43
N LEU A 197 -9.89 4.86 1.48
CA LEU A 197 -8.67 4.95 2.27
C LEU A 197 -8.97 4.72 3.77
N THR A 198 -9.96 5.43 4.32
CA THR A 198 -10.32 5.33 5.74
C THR A 198 -10.82 3.94 6.12
N THR A 199 -11.76 3.40 5.33
CA THR A 199 -12.33 2.07 5.59
C THR A 199 -11.27 0.97 5.49
N LYS A 200 -10.37 1.04 4.51
CA LYS A 200 -9.29 0.06 4.34
C LYS A 200 -8.28 0.13 5.48
N LEU A 201 -7.84 1.33 5.87
CA LEU A 201 -6.90 1.51 6.98
C LEU A 201 -7.47 1.10 8.34
N ASN A 202 -8.76 1.35 8.57
CA ASN A 202 -9.43 0.94 9.80
C ASN A 202 -9.58 -0.60 9.85
N ARG A 203 -10.03 -1.23 8.76
CA ARG A 203 -10.22 -2.69 8.68
C ARG A 203 -8.90 -3.45 8.81
N GLU A 204 -7.83 -2.94 8.23
CA GLU A 204 -6.52 -3.61 8.20
C GLU A 204 -5.55 -3.10 9.27
N HIS A 205 -6.02 -2.32 10.25
CA HIS A 205 -5.16 -1.73 11.28
C HIS A 205 -4.27 -2.75 11.99
N ALA A 206 -4.85 -3.88 12.42
CA ALA A 206 -4.10 -4.94 13.08
C ALA A 206 -2.96 -5.49 12.20
N VAL A 207 -3.24 -5.71 10.92
CA VAL A 207 -2.27 -6.22 9.94
C VAL A 207 -1.17 -5.19 9.68
N ILE A 208 -1.53 -3.92 9.50
CA ILE A 208 -0.59 -2.81 9.29
C ILE A 208 0.30 -2.61 10.51
N CYS A 209 -0.19 -2.84 11.73
CA CYS A 209 0.62 -2.81 12.94
C CYS A 209 1.72 -3.87 12.95
N THR A 210 1.52 -5.03 12.30
CA THR A 210 2.55 -6.08 12.16
C THR A 210 3.63 -5.74 11.14
N LEU A 211 3.51 -4.64 10.39
CA LEU A 211 4.56 -4.13 9.53
C LEU A 211 5.64 -3.46 10.40
N SER A 212 6.26 -4.21 11.32
CA SER A 212 7.47 -3.75 12.02
C SER A 212 8.67 -3.86 11.09
N GLU A 213 9.65 -3.00 11.32
CA GLU A 213 10.80 -2.70 10.45
C GLU A 213 11.37 -3.93 9.73
N VAL A 214 11.05 -4.08 8.45
CA VAL A 214 11.85 -4.92 7.55
C VAL A 214 13.22 -4.25 7.47
N PRO A 215 14.29 -4.82 8.04
CA PRO A 215 15.57 -4.14 8.13
C PRO A 215 16.08 -3.88 6.71
N LYS A 216 16.30 -2.61 6.36
CA LYS A 216 16.85 -2.22 5.06
C LYS A 216 18.24 -2.82 4.83
N SER A 217 19.07 -2.93 5.87
CA SER A 217 20.49 -3.26 5.71
C SER A 217 20.79 -4.76 5.58
N SER A 218 19.91 -5.66 6.02
CA SER A 218 20.23 -7.09 6.07
C SER A 218 20.03 -7.83 4.74
N LEU A 219 19.25 -7.28 3.80
CA LEU A 219 18.86 -7.98 2.56
C LEU A 219 19.52 -7.40 1.29
N ASP A 220 19.96 -6.13 1.32
CA ASP A 220 20.37 -5.38 0.11
C ASP A 220 21.87 -5.47 -0.24
N VAL A 221 22.70 -6.15 0.56
CA VAL A 221 24.14 -6.29 0.25
C VAL A 221 24.33 -7.36 -0.84
N LYS A 222 24.15 -6.98 -2.12
CA LYS A 222 24.54 -7.77 -3.28
C LYS A 222 26.04 -7.64 -3.54
N ASN A 223 26.81 -8.66 -3.18
CA ASN A 223 28.22 -8.75 -3.55
C ASN A 223 28.34 -9.66 -4.78
N ASN A 224 28.85 -9.14 -5.90
CA ASN A 224 28.91 -9.85 -7.18
C ASN A 224 29.85 -11.09 -7.17
N LYS A 225 30.52 -11.37 -6.06
CA LYS A 225 31.40 -12.54 -5.86
C LYS A 225 30.72 -13.71 -5.14
N GLU A 226 29.49 -13.55 -4.66
CA GLU A 226 28.79 -14.62 -3.94
C GLU A 226 28.18 -15.64 -4.92
N SER A 227 28.51 -16.92 -4.72
CA SER A 227 27.99 -18.04 -5.51
C SER A 227 27.05 -18.91 -4.66
N ALA A 228 26.16 -19.66 -5.32
CA ALA A 228 25.30 -20.64 -4.64
C ALA A 228 26.12 -21.63 -3.79
N ASN A 229 27.29 -22.05 -4.30
CA ASN A 229 28.21 -22.91 -3.57
C ASN A 229 28.70 -22.31 -2.25
N SER A 230 28.83 -20.99 -2.15
CA SER A 230 29.31 -20.32 -0.93
C SER A 230 28.30 -20.42 0.23
N TYR A 231 27.01 -20.57 -0.10
CA TYR A 231 25.91 -20.66 0.87
C TYR A 231 25.24 -22.03 0.88
N LYS A 232 25.81 -23.02 0.17
CA LYS A 232 25.20 -24.34 0.00
C LYS A 232 25.03 -25.07 1.33
N ALA A 233 26.07 -25.11 2.17
CA ALA A 233 26.00 -25.76 3.48
C ALA A 233 24.96 -25.11 4.41
N ILE A 234 24.84 -23.77 4.37
CA ILE A 234 23.84 -23.03 5.14
C ILE A 234 22.44 -23.36 4.63
N PHE A 235 22.24 -23.43 3.32
CA PHE A 235 20.97 -23.81 2.71
C PHE A 235 20.57 -25.23 3.06
N GLU A 236 21.48 -26.20 2.93
CA GLU A 236 21.21 -27.61 3.26
C GLU A 236 20.86 -27.79 4.74
N HIS A 237 21.59 -27.13 5.63
CA HIS A 237 21.26 -27.13 7.06
C HIS A 237 19.88 -26.51 7.33
N LEU A 238 19.58 -25.36 6.72
CA LEU A 238 18.28 -24.69 6.84
C LEU A 238 17.14 -25.57 6.32
N ASP A 239 17.31 -26.20 5.16
CA ASP A 239 16.29 -27.03 4.50
C ASP A 239 15.99 -28.31 5.28
N GLN A 240 17.03 -28.91 5.87
CA GLN A 240 16.89 -30.02 6.80
C GLN A 240 16.10 -29.60 8.04
N GLN A 241 16.50 -28.52 8.72
CA GLN A 241 15.83 -28.04 9.93
C GLN A 241 14.38 -27.63 9.68
N MET A 242 14.09 -27.07 8.51
CA MET A 242 12.73 -26.69 8.10
C MET A 242 11.80 -27.91 7.99
N ASN A 243 12.30 -29.01 7.41
CA ASN A 243 11.55 -30.26 7.29
C ASN A 243 11.39 -30.99 8.63
N GLU A 244 12.49 -31.15 9.38
CA GLU A 244 12.50 -31.91 10.65
C GLU A 244 11.58 -31.28 11.70
N ASN A 245 11.61 -29.96 11.83
CA ASN A 245 10.84 -29.25 12.85
C ASN A 245 9.49 -28.73 12.35
N THR A 246 9.18 -28.88 11.05
CA THR A 246 7.94 -28.39 10.42
C THR A 246 7.66 -26.89 10.65
N TRP A 247 8.71 -26.06 10.79
CA TRP A 247 8.57 -24.64 11.13
C TRP A 247 7.72 -23.84 10.13
N TYR A 248 7.61 -24.32 8.88
CA TYR A 248 6.75 -23.71 7.87
C TYR A 248 5.26 -23.67 8.28
N LEU A 249 4.81 -24.52 9.21
CA LEU A 249 3.44 -24.50 9.77
C LEU A 249 3.18 -23.26 10.65
N GLN A 250 4.23 -22.61 11.15
CA GLN A 250 4.08 -21.39 11.96
C GLN A 250 3.52 -20.24 11.12
N SER A 251 2.36 -19.72 11.52
CA SER A 251 1.76 -18.55 10.89
C SER A 251 2.63 -17.30 11.02
N ARG A 252 2.64 -16.47 9.96
CA ARG A 252 3.39 -15.20 9.88
C ARG A 252 4.89 -15.33 10.18
N LEU A 253 5.48 -16.49 9.88
CA LEU A 253 6.91 -16.75 10.03
C LEU A 253 7.73 -15.70 9.29
N THR A 254 8.70 -15.11 9.96
CA THR A 254 9.65 -14.15 9.38
C THR A 254 11.04 -14.76 9.30
N ILE A 255 11.87 -14.19 8.43
CA ILE A 255 13.28 -14.57 8.33
C ILE A 255 14.05 -14.31 9.64
N SER A 256 13.61 -13.32 10.43
CA SER A 256 14.17 -13.03 11.75
C SER A 256 13.82 -14.12 12.77
N ASP A 257 12.66 -14.77 12.63
CA ASP A 257 12.31 -15.92 13.46
C ASP A 257 13.20 -17.11 13.10
N LEU A 258 13.41 -17.39 11.82
CA LEU A 258 14.33 -18.45 11.40
C LEU A 258 15.79 -18.19 11.77
N ALA A 259 16.24 -16.95 11.67
CA ALA A 259 17.57 -16.54 12.14
C ALA A 259 17.77 -16.92 13.61
N ARG A 260 16.77 -16.69 14.45
CA ARG A 260 16.81 -17.07 15.86
C ARG A 260 16.73 -18.58 16.07
N LEU A 261 15.90 -19.28 15.30
CA LEU A 261 15.71 -20.73 15.42
C LEU A 261 16.94 -21.53 14.96
N CYS A 262 17.66 -21.04 13.94
CA CYS A 262 18.85 -21.71 13.39
C CYS A 262 20.17 -21.18 13.96
N ASP A 263 20.15 -20.16 14.82
CA ASP A 263 21.34 -19.40 15.25
C ASP A 263 22.18 -18.87 14.05
N LEU A 264 21.50 -18.30 13.05
CA LEU A 264 22.09 -17.77 11.82
C LEU A 264 21.76 -16.29 11.65
N GLN A 265 22.56 -15.59 10.83
CA GLN A 265 22.22 -14.21 10.47
C GLN A 265 21.11 -14.17 9.41
N VAL A 266 20.21 -13.19 9.53
CA VAL A 266 19.12 -12.93 8.55
C VAL A 266 19.65 -12.83 7.12
N ARG A 267 20.79 -12.15 6.94
CA ARG A 267 21.44 -12.00 5.64
C ARG A 267 21.81 -13.35 5.04
N ASP A 268 22.41 -14.22 5.84
CA ASP A 268 22.94 -15.49 5.35
C ASP A 268 21.80 -16.45 4.99
N ILE A 269 20.71 -16.47 5.76
CA ILE A 269 19.49 -17.20 5.40
C ILE A 269 18.91 -16.66 4.09
N SER A 270 18.78 -15.34 3.95
CA SER A 270 18.19 -14.74 2.74
C SER A 270 19.03 -15.07 1.50
N ARG A 271 20.36 -14.98 1.62
CA ARG A 271 21.30 -15.34 0.56
C ARG A 271 21.27 -16.82 0.24
N ALA A 272 21.26 -17.69 1.25
CA ALA A 272 21.18 -19.13 1.09
C ALA A 272 19.94 -19.54 0.30
N ILE A 273 18.76 -19.01 0.65
CA ILE A 273 17.52 -19.28 -0.09
C ILE A 273 17.63 -18.71 -1.52
N ASN A 274 17.84 -17.40 -1.66
CA ASN A 274 17.80 -16.74 -2.97
C ASN A 274 18.83 -17.31 -3.98
N LEU A 275 20.05 -17.61 -3.53
CA LEU A 275 21.10 -18.10 -4.43
C LEU A 275 20.87 -19.55 -4.88
N ASN A 276 20.41 -20.42 -3.97
CA ASN A 276 20.24 -21.85 -4.23
C ASN A 276 18.88 -22.20 -4.87
N THR A 277 17.80 -21.51 -4.53
CA THR A 277 16.46 -21.83 -5.04
C THR A 277 15.96 -20.87 -6.11
N LYS A 278 16.56 -19.68 -6.24
CA LYS A 278 16.04 -18.55 -7.04
C LYS A 278 14.64 -18.10 -6.63
N GLN A 279 14.24 -18.38 -5.39
CA GLN A 279 12.94 -18.00 -4.83
C GLN A 279 13.12 -16.99 -3.69
N SER A 280 12.09 -16.17 -3.49
CA SER A 280 11.99 -15.33 -2.29
C SER A 280 11.75 -16.19 -1.04
N PHE A 281 12.01 -15.62 0.14
CA PHE A 281 11.68 -16.27 1.42
C PHE A 281 10.20 -16.70 1.49
N ASN A 282 9.29 -15.83 1.06
CA ASN A 282 7.86 -16.10 1.01
C ASN A 282 7.55 -17.33 0.16
N ASP A 283 8.14 -17.42 -1.02
CA ASP A 283 7.93 -18.51 -1.97
C ASP A 283 8.49 -19.83 -1.44
N TYR A 284 9.67 -19.78 -0.81
CA TYR A 284 10.32 -20.92 -0.19
C TYR A 284 9.44 -21.53 0.90
N ILE A 285 8.97 -20.73 1.87
CA ILE A 285 8.09 -21.23 2.94
C ILE A 285 6.76 -21.74 2.37
N ASN A 286 6.16 -21.01 1.42
CA ASN A 286 4.89 -21.41 0.85
C ASN A 286 4.98 -22.67 -0.02
N ALA A 287 6.16 -23.01 -0.56
CA ALA A 287 6.38 -24.30 -1.23
C ALA A 287 6.18 -25.47 -0.26
N PHE A 288 6.76 -25.40 0.95
CA PHE A 288 6.53 -26.41 1.99
C PHE A 288 5.07 -26.50 2.40
N ARG A 289 4.42 -25.35 2.62
CA ARG A 289 3.00 -25.32 2.99
C ARG A 289 2.10 -25.95 1.92
N VAL A 290 2.35 -25.65 0.65
CA VAL A 290 1.61 -26.26 -0.46
C VAL A 290 1.85 -27.77 -0.52
N ALA A 291 3.10 -28.23 -0.35
CA ALA A 291 3.41 -29.65 -0.30
C ALA A 291 2.67 -30.36 0.86
N HIS A 292 2.66 -29.74 2.04
CA HIS A 292 1.92 -30.23 3.21
C HIS A 292 0.41 -30.34 2.94
N VAL A 293 -0.20 -29.30 2.35
CA VAL A 293 -1.62 -29.33 1.97
C VAL A 293 -1.92 -30.43 0.95
N LYS A 294 -1.06 -30.63 -0.06
CA LYS A 294 -1.25 -31.71 -1.05
C LYS A 294 -1.28 -33.09 -0.38
N GLN A 295 -0.37 -33.34 0.54
CA GLN A 295 -0.34 -34.60 1.30
C GLN A 295 -1.59 -34.75 2.18
N ALA A 296 -2.02 -33.67 2.84
CA ALA A 296 -3.20 -33.68 3.70
C ALA A 296 -4.51 -33.87 2.91
N MET A 297 -4.60 -33.35 1.68
CA MET A 297 -5.73 -33.59 0.78
C MET A 297 -5.92 -35.08 0.48
N SER A 298 -4.83 -35.82 0.24
CA SER A 298 -4.89 -37.26 -0.01
C SER A 298 -5.24 -38.08 1.23
N LYS A 299 -4.84 -37.63 2.42
CA LYS A 299 -5.12 -38.32 3.70
C LYS A 299 -6.52 -38.03 4.24
N ASN A 300 -7.03 -36.81 4.05
CA ASN A 300 -8.31 -36.34 4.58
C ASN A 300 -9.19 -35.75 3.46
N PRO A 301 -9.76 -36.57 2.54
CA PRO A 301 -10.55 -36.06 1.41
C PRO A 301 -11.78 -35.24 1.83
N SER A 302 -12.36 -35.51 3.00
CA SER A 302 -13.54 -34.82 3.52
C SER A 302 -13.24 -33.45 4.14
N GLU A 303 -11.97 -33.13 4.41
CA GLU A 303 -11.60 -31.89 5.09
C GLU A 303 -11.68 -30.67 4.15
N SER A 304 -12.10 -29.52 4.70
CA SER A 304 -12.24 -28.30 3.92
C SER A 304 -10.87 -27.75 3.51
N LEU A 305 -10.76 -27.24 2.28
CA LEU A 305 -9.52 -26.64 1.76
C LEU A 305 -9.01 -25.48 2.62
N LEU A 306 -9.93 -24.73 3.23
CA LEU A 306 -9.57 -23.63 4.12
C LEU A 306 -8.98 -24.15 5.43
N THR A 307 -9.54 -25.20 6.00
CA THR A 307 -9.01 -25.84 7.22
C THR A 307 -7.60 -26.37 6.97
N LEU A 308 -7.41 -27.11 5.86
CA LEU A 308 -6.10 -27.59 5.45
C LEU A 308 -5.08 -26.46 5.26
N ALA A 309 -5.49 -25.35 4.65
CA ALA A 309 -4.63 -24.18 4.46
C ALA A 309 -4.26 -23.50 5.80
N ILE A 310 -5.21 -23.34 6.71
CA ILE A 310 -4.96 -22.77 8.04
C ILE A 310 -4.01 -23.66 8.83
N ASN A 311 -4.22 -24.97 8.80
CA ASN A 311 -3.34 -25.95 9.46
C ASN A 311 -1.91 -25.90 8.88
N ALA A 312 -1.78 -25.58 7.59
CA ALA A 312 -0.49 -25.36 6.93
C ALA A 312 0.14 -23.98 7.20
N GLY A 313 -0.45 -23.12 8.04
CA GLY A 313 0.09 -21.81 8.41
C GLY A 313 -0.26 -20.65 7.47
N PHE A 314 -1.24 -20.82 6.57
CA PHE A 314 -1.82 -19.69 5.81
C PHE A 314 -2.83 -18.92 6.67
N ASN A 315 -2.82 -17.58 6.64
CA ASN A 315 -3.82 -16.80 7.39
C ASN A 315 -4.97 -16.29 6.52
N ALA A 316 -4.89 -16.46 5.19
CA ALA A 316 -5.92 -16.02 4.26
C ALA A 316 -6.09 -16.98 3.07
N LYS A 317 -7.35 -17.20 2.67
CA LYS A 317 -7.73 -17.99 1.50
C LYS A 317 -7.10 -17.48 0.21
N SER A 318 -7.02 -16.15 0.04
CA SER A 318 -6.41 -15.53 -1.14
C SER A 318 -4.93 -15.86 -1.27
N SER A 319 -4.18 -15.79 -0.17
CA SER A 319 -2.74 -16.12 -0.12
C SER A 319 -2.49 -17.61 -0.40
N PHE A 320 -3.33 -18.48 0.16
CA PHE A 320 -3.30 -19.91 -0.12
C PHE A 320 -3.55 -20.20 -1.59
N ASN A 321 -4.66 -19.70 -2.15
CA ASN A 321 -5.02 -19.92 -3.55
C ASN A 321 -3.93 -19.41 -4.50
N TYR A 322 -3.38 -18.23 -4.23
CA TYR A 322 -2.28 -17.66 -5.02
C TYR A 322 -1.04 -18.55 -4.98
N SER A 323 -0.60 -18.95 -3.78
CA SER A 323 0.62 -19.75 -3.60
C SER A 323 0.46 -21.15 -4.19
N PHE A 324 -0.70 -21.78 -3.99
CA PHE A 324 -1.01 -23.10 -4.54
C PHE A 324 -0.98 -23.06 -6.06
N LYS A 325 -1.70 -22.11 -6.69
CA LYS A 325 -1.71 -21.96 -8.15
C LYS A 325 -0.32 -21.63 -8.71
N LYS A 326 0.46 -20.79 -8.01
CA LYS A 326 1.83 -20.46 -8.41
C LYS A 326 2.74 -21.71 -8.41
N GLN A 327 2.58 -22.59 -7.43
CA GLN A 327 3.43 -23.77 -7.28
C GLN A 327 2.97 -24.98 -8.11
N THR A 328 1.65 -25.15 -8.35
CA THR A 328 1.09 -26.34 -9.02
C THR A 328 0.54 -26.07 -10.42
N GLY A 329 0.34 -24.81 -10.79
CA GLY A 329 -0.36 -24.41 -12.03
C GLY A 329 -1.89 -24.50 -11.94
N MET A 330 -2.45 -25.16 -10.92
CA MET A 330 -3.88 -25.41 -10.76
C MET A 330 -4.45 -24.73 -9.50
N THR A 331 -5.74 -24.45 -9.47
CA THR A 331 -6.39 -24.03 -8.22
C THR A 331 -6.46 -25.19 -7.21
N PRO A 332 -6.52 -24.92 -5.89
CA PRO A 332 -6.67 -25.98 -4.89
C PRO A 332 -7.87 -26.90 -5.13
N SER A 333 -8.98 -26.32 -5.61
CA SER A 333 -10.20 -27.08 -5.93
C SER A 333 -10.02 -27.98 -7.16
N GLU A 334 -9.40 -27.47 -8.23
CA GLU A 334 -9.06 -28.27 -9.41
C GLU A 334 -8.18 -29.46 -9.03
N PHE A 335 -7.14 -29.22 -8.23
CA PHE A 335 -6.24 -30.27 -7.78
C PHE A 335 -6.96 -31.32 -6.92
N LYS A 336 -7.78 -30.89 -5.94
CA LYS A 336 -8.55 -31.81 -5.10
C LYS A 336 -9.52 -32.67 -5.92
N ASN A 337 -10.20 -32.08 -6.90
CA ASN A 337 -11.10 -32.82 -7.79
C ASN A 337 -10.33 -33.85 -8.64
N SER A 338 -9.13 -33.51 -9.13
CA SER A 338 -8.30 -34.44 -9.90
C SER A 338 -7.86 -35.67 -9.09
N LEU A 339 -7.64 -35.51 -7.78
CA LEU A 339 -7.32 -36.62 -6.87
C LEU A 339 -8.53 -37.56 -6.68
N ASN A 340 -9.73 -37.00 -6.53
CA ASN A 340 -10.94 -37.82 -6.36
C ASN A 340 -11.23 -38.65 -7.61
N ILE A 341 -11.07 -38.06 -8.81
CA ILE A 341 -11.24 -38.77 -10.08
C ILE A 341 -10.24 -39.94 -10.19
N ALA A 342 -8.97 -39.71 -9.80
CA ALA A 342 -7.95 -40.76 -9.81
C ALA A 342 -8.15 -41.86 -8.75
N SER A 343 -8.95 -41.62 -7.70
CA SER A 343 -9.30 -42.65 -6.71
C SER A 343 -10.54 -43.47 -7.08
N GLU A 344 -11.33 -43.01 -8.05
CA GLU A 344 -12.54 -43.69 -8.54
C GLU A 344 -12.29 -44.54 -9.81
N SER A 345 -11.12 -44.35 -10.46
CA SER A 345 -10.62 -45.14 -11.60
C SER A 345 -9.63 -46.21 -11.16
#